data_AF-A0A973PNF8-F1
#
_entry.id   AF-A0A973PNF8-F1
#
_cell.length_a   1.000
_cell.length_b   1.000
_cell.length_c   1.000
_cell.angle_alpha   90.00
_cell.angle_beta   90.00
_cell.angle_gamma   90.00
#
_symmetry.space_group_name_H-M   'P 1'
#
loop_
_entity.id
_entity.type
_entity.pdbx_description
1 polymer ?
#
loop_
_entity_poly.entity_id
_entity_poly.type
_entity_poly.pdbx_seq_one_letter_code
_entity_poly.pdbx_strand_id
1 'polypeptide(L)' 'EGLSNRQIAERLFISARTSGVHVSNIMAKLGAASRVEAAALARRTGLI' A
#
# COMPACT_ATOMS: atom_id res chain seq x y z
N GLU A 1 -0.09 4.56 -9.35
CA GLU A 1 -1.55 4.77 -9.51
C GLU A 1 -2.19 4.77 -8.12
N GLY A 2 -2.81 5.86 -7.67
CA GLY A 2 -3.32 6.02 -6.29
C GLY A 2 -4.60 5.20 -6.01
N LEU A 3 -4.53 3.87 -6.15
CA LEU A 3 -5.67 2.98 -6.03
C LEU A 3 -6.18 2.86 -4.59
N SER A 4 -7.50 2.71 -4.45
CA SER A 4 -8.15 2.31 -3.20
C SER A 4 -7.93 0.82 -2.89
N ASN A 5 -8.15 0.40 -1.65
CA ASN A 5 -8.01 -1.01 -1.26
C ASN A 5 -8.99 -1.92 -2.01
N ARG A 6 -10.17 -1.41 -2.37
CA ARG A 6 -11.14 -2.13 -3.19
C ARG A 6 -10.62 -2.36 -4.62
N GLN A 7 -10.05 -1.33 -5.25
CA GLN A 7 -9.47 -1.45 -6.60
C GLN A 7 -8.23 -2.36 -6.61
N ILE A 8 -7.39 -2.29 -5.58
CA ILE A 8 -6.25 -3.20 -5.41
C ILE A 8 -6.76 -4.65 -5.27
N ALA A 9 -7.77 -4.85 -4.43
CA ALA A 9 -8.37 -6.16 -4.19
C ALA A 9 -9.00 -6.77 -5.45
N GLU A 10 -9.70 -5.97 -6.25
CA GLU A 10 -10.28 -6.39 -7.55
C GLU A 10 -9.19 -6.86 -8.52
N ARG A 11 -8.08 -6.13 -8.65
CA ARG A 11 -6.97 -6.51 -9.53
C ARG A 11 -6.22 -7.76 -9.07
N LEU A 12 -6.20 -8.00 -7.76
CA LEU A 12 -5.45 -9.12 -7.15
C LEU A 12 -6.33 -10.33 -6.79
N PHE A 13 -7.64 -10.28 -7.08
CA PHE A 13 -8.61 -11.32 -6.74
C PHE A 13 -8.63 -11.69 -5.24
N ILE A 14 -8.48 -10.68 -4.36
CA ILE A 14 -8.52 -10.84 -2.90
C ILE A 14 -9.62 -9.98 -2.27
N SER A 15 -9.85 -10.12 -0.96
CA SER A 15 -10.79 -9.23 -0.25
C SER A 15 -10.20 -7.81 -0.05
N ALA A 16 -11.06 -6.80 -0.02
CA ALA A 16 -10.67 -5.43 0.32
C ALA A 16 -10.04 -5.33 1.73
N ARG A 17 -10.50 -6.18 2.67
CA ARG A 17 -9.92 -6.28 4.02
C ARG A 17 -8.48 -6.78 3.97
N THR A 18 -8.20 -7.82 3.18
CA THR A 18 -6.84 -8.36 2.99
C THR A 18 -5.90 -7.30 2.40
N SER A 19 -6.34 -6.61 1.34
CA SER A 19 -5.60 -5.48 0.77
C SER A 19 -5.31 -4.39 1.80
N GLY A 20 -6.30 -4.02 2.62
CA GLY A 20 -6.13 -3.02 3.68
C GLY A 20 -5.10 -3.42 4.73
N VAL A 21 -5.13 -4.66 5.20
CA VAL A 21 -4.13 -5.18 6.16
C VAL A 21 -2.71 -5.10 5.57
N HIS A 22 -2.53 -5.46 4.30
CA HIS A 22 -1.22 -5.34 3.65
C HIS A 22 -0.74 -3.90 3.53
N VAL A 23 -1.61 -2.96 3.14
CA VAL A 23 -1.28 -1.54 3.04
C VAL A 23 -0.90 -0.96 4.40
N SER A 24 -1.66 -1.26 5.46
CA SER A 24 -1.35 -0.84 6.83
C SER A 24 -0.01 -1.39 7.30
N ASN A 25 0.29 -2.67 7.03
CA ASN A 25 1.56 -3.28 7.39
C ASN A 25 2.74 -2.67 6.63
N ILE A 26 2.57 -2.36 5.33
CA ILE A 26 3.60 -1.68 4.54
C ILE A 26 3.88 -0.30 5.12
N MET A 27 2.84 0.49 5.41
CA MET A 27 3.00 1.81 6.05
C MET A 27 3.73 1.70 7.38
N ALA A 28 3.36 0.74 8.25
CA ALA A 28 4.03 0.53 9.53
C ALA A 28 5.51 0.16 9.37
N LYS A 29 5.84 -0.76 8.45
CA LYS A 29 7.23 -1.16 8.15
C LYS A 29 8.07 -0.03 7.58
N LEU A 30 7.44 0.86 6.83
CA LEU A 30 8.08 2.02 6.22
C LEU A 30 8.06 3.26 7.14
N GLY A 31 7.39 3.21 8.30
CA GLY A 31 7.22 4.36 9.18
C GLY A 31 6.44 5.52 8.55
N ALA A 32 5.55 5.23 7.58
CA ALA A 32 4.80 6.25 6.84
C ALA A 32 3.42 6.52 7.45
N ALA A 33 3.04 7.80 7.55
CA ALA A 33 1.74 8.25 8.03
C ALA A 33 0.64 8.19 6.95
N SER A 34 1.03 8.08 5.68
CA SER A 34 0.08 7.96 4.56
C SER A 34 0.56 7.02 3.47
N ARG A 35 -0.36 6.53 2.65
CA ARG A 35 -0.03 5.70 1.48
C ARG A 35 0.80 6.43 0.43
N VAL A 36 0.64 7.75 0.32
CA VAL A 36 1.42 8.59 -0.60
C VAL A 36 2.85 8.68 -0.12
N GLU A 37 3.03 8.91 1.18
CA GLU A 37 4.34 8.92 1.82
C GLU A 37 5.03 7.56 1.71
N ALA A 38 4.32 6.46 1.99
CA ALA A 38 4.84 5.10 1.84
C ALA A 38 5.35 4.85 0.41
N ALA A 39 4.58 5.23 -0.60
CA ALA A 39 4.99 5.08 -2.00
C ALA A 39 6.19 5.98 -2.36
N ALA A 40 6.27 7.18 -1.80
CA ALA A 40 7.39 8.09 -2.00
C ALA A 40 8.67 7.56 -1.33
N LEU A 41 8.57 7.04 -0.10
CA LEU A 41 9.69 6.44 0.60
C LEU A 41 10.19 5.20 -0.13
N ALA A 42 9.30 4.29 -0.52
CA ALA A 42 9.67 3.08 -1.26
C ALA A 42 10.43 3.40 -2.57
N ARG A 43 10.03 4.45 -3.31
CA ARG A 43 10.80 4.94 -4.47
C ARG A 43 12.18 5.50 -4.09
N ARG A 44 12.24 6.35 -3.07
CA ARG A 44 13.52 6.95 -2.62
C ARG A 44 14.53 5.91 -2.16
N THR A 45 14.05 4.80 -1.60
CA THR A 45 14.89 3.71 -1.09
C THR A 45 15.12 2.59 -2.10
N GLY A 46 14.63 2.71 -3.34
CA GLY A 46 14.80 1.70 -4.39
C GLY A 46 14.04 0.39 -4.16
N LEU A 47 12.96 0.41 -3.37
CA LEU A 47 12.08 -0.75 -3.17
C LEU A 47 11.11 -0.95 -4.34
N ILE A 48 10.80 0.12 -5.08
CA ILE A 48 9.96 0.17 -6.29
C ILE A 48 10.42 1.26 -7.25
#